data_AF-A0A495VAA8-F1
#
_entry.id   AF-A0A495VAA8-F1
#
_cell.length_a   1.000
_cell.length_b   1.000
_cell.length_c   1.000
_cell.angle_alpha   90.00
_cell.angle_beta   90.00
_cell.angle_gamma   90.00
#
_symmetry.space_group_name_H-M   'P 1'
#
loop_
_entity.id
_entity.type
_entity.pdbx_description
1 polymer ?
#
loop_
_entity_poly.entity_id
_entity_poly.type
_entity_poly.pdbx_seq_one_letter_code
_entity_poly.pdbx_strand_id
1 'polypeptide(L)' 'MGAKLLDHLDQANLAKAFRGELVPQDPNDEPASVLLERICAARAKQPKDTRKGRGKTANAKVAA' A
#
# COMPACT_ATOMS: atom_id res chain seq x y z
N MET A 1 24.68 -2.67 26.43
CA MET A 1 24.92 -3.60 25.30
C MET A 1 23.66 -3.96 24.52
N GLY A 2 22.45 -3.99 25.12
CA GLY A 2 21.22 -4.41 24.41
C GLY A 2 20.72 -3.50 23.27
N ALA A 3 20.91 -2.17 23.37
CA ALA A 3 20.41 -1.23 22.36
C ALA A 3 21.01 -1.48 20.95
N LYS A 4 22.33 -1.71 20.86
CA LYS A 4 23.00 -1.98 19.57
C LYS A 4 22.51 -3.26 18.88
N LEU A 5 22.06 -4.25 19.65
CA LEU A 5 21.54 -5.50 19.08
C LEU A 5 20.18 -5.29 18.42
N LEU A 6 19.34 -4.45 19.02
CA LEU A 6 18.04 -4.06 18.46
C LEU A 6 18.21 -3.27 17.16
N ASP A 7 19.14 -2.30 17.14
CA ASP A 7 19.43 -1.51 15.93
C ASP A 7 19.83 -2.39 14.74
N HIS A 8 20.63 -3.44 14.98
CA HIS A 8 21.04 -4.37 13.92
C HIS A 8 19.91 -5.27 13.44
N LEU A 9 19.01 -5.69 14.34
CA LEU A 9 17.82 -6.45 13.96
C LEU A 9 16.87 -5.61 13.09
N ASP A 10 16.70 -4.33 13.43
CA ASP A 10 15.87 -3.40 12.66
C ASP A 10 16.46 -3.15 11.27
N GLN A 11 17.78 -2.95 11.18
CA GLN A 11 18.48 -2.83 9.89
C GLN A 11 18.29 -4.08 9.02
N ALA A 12 18.42 -5.28 9.60
CA ALA A 12 18.26 -6.53 8.88
C ALA A 12 16.81 -6.73 8.39
N ASN A 13 15.81 -6.38 9.21
CA ASN A 13 14.40 -6.48 8.85
C ASN A 13 14.02 -5.48 7.75
N LEU A 14 14.48 -4.23 7.85
CA LEU A 14 14.25 -3.21 6.82
C LEU A 14 14.88 -3.64 5.49
N ALA A 15 16.11 -4.17 5.53
CA ALA A 15 16.78 -4.66 4.32
C ALA A 15 15.99 -5.80 3.64
N LYS A 16 15.43 -6.74 4.41
CA LYS A 16 14.54 -7.79 3.89
C LYS A 16 13.24 -7.23 3.32
N ALA A 17 12.65 -6.24 3.99
CA ALA A 17 11.43 -5.56 3.54
C ALA A 17 11.63 -4.91 2.17
N PHE A 18 12.72 -4.17 1.99
CA PHE A 18 13.02 -3.49 0.74
C PHE A 18 13.32 -4.47 -0.42
N ARG A 19 13.86 -5.66 -0.14
CA ARG A 19 14.05 -6.73 -1.13
C ARG A 19 12.79 -7.56 -1.41
N GLY A 20 11.72 -7.37 -0.63
CA GLY A 20 10.49 -8.17 -0.74
C GLY A 20 10.58 -9.58 -0.14
N GLU A 21 11.56 -9.83 0.75
CA GLU A 21 11.84 -11.16 1.32
C GLU A 21 11.05 -11.48 2.58
N LEU A 22 10.21 -10.55 3.07
CA LEU A 22 9.43 -10.74 4.30
C LEU A 22 8.26 -11.71 4.14
N VAL A 23 7.86 -11.97 2.90
CA VAL A 23 6.77 -12.88 2.56
C VAL A 23 7.30 -13.87 1.52
N PRO A 24 7.12 -15.19 1.71
CA PRO A 24 7.46 -16.18 0.70
C PRO A 24 6.73 -15.85 -0.61
N GLN A 25 7.48 -15.74 -1.71
CA GLN A 25 6.93 -15.53 -3.04
C GLN A 25 6.52 -16.88 -3.65
N ASP A 26 5.39 -16.95 -4.34
CA ASP A 26 5.02 -18.13 -5.12
C ASP A 26 5.77 -18.07 -6.47
N PRO A 27 6.57 -19.10 -6.85
CA PRO A 27 7.20 -19.15 -8.16
C PRO A 27 6.22 -19.07 -9.35
N ASN A 28 4.94 -19.34 -9.11
CA ASN A 28 3.88 -19.25 -10.11
C ASN A 28 3.19 -17.88 -10.15
N ASP A 29 3.57 -16.94 -9.29
CA ASP A 29 3.02 -15.59 -9.31
C ASP A 29 3.35 -14.88 -10.62
N GLU A 30 2.38 -14.12 -11.13
CA GLU A 30 2.59 -13.31 -12.33
C GLU A 30 3.55 -12.14 -12.05
N PRO A 31 4.38 -11.73 -13.03
CA PRO A 31 5.20 -10.53 -12.87
C PRO A 31 4.34 -9.30 -12.58
N ALA A 32 4.84 -8.39 -11.75
CA ALA A 32 4.13 -7.17 -11.38
C ALA A 32 3.66 -6.33 -12.59
N SER A 33 4.42 -6.34 -13.70
CA SER A 33 4.03 -5.68 -14.94
C SER A 33 2.72 -6.22 -15.51
N VAL A 34 2.54 -7.54 -15.51
CA VAL A 34 1.33 -8.21 -16.02
C VAL A 34 0.12 -7.87 -15.15
N LEU A 35 0.28 -7.91 -13.83
CA LEU A 35 -0.78 -7.49 -12.89
C LEU A 35 -1.18 -6.03 -13.13
N LEU A 36 -0.20 -5.13 -13.30
CA LEU A 36 -0.44 -3.71 -13.54
C LEU A 36 -1.18 -3.48 -14.87
N GLU A 37 -0.81 -4.17 -15.94
CA GLU A 37 -1.53 -4.12 -17.22
C GLU A 37 -2.99 -4.54 -17.06
N ARG A 38 -3.25 -5.64 -16.34
CA ARG A 38 -4.60 -6.12 -16.03
C ARG A 38 -5.41 -5.09 -15.24
N ILE A 39 -4.81 -4.47 -14.23
CA ILE A 39 -5.45 -3.42 -13.42
C ILE A 39 -5.77 -2.19 -14.28
N CYS A 40 -4.85 -1.74 -15.13
CA CYS A 40 -5.07 -0.61 -16.04
C CYS A 40 -6.21 -0.90 -17.03
N ALA A 41 -6.21 -2.09 -17.64
CA ALA A 41 -7.26 -2.52 -18.57
C ALA A 41 -8.62 -2.63 -17.86
N ALA A 42 -8.66 -3.17 -16.64
CA ALA A 42 -9.88 -3.26 -15.84
C ALA A 42 -10.43 -1.88 -15.47
N ARG A 43 -9.56 -0.94 -15.05
CA ARG A 43 -9.94 0.44 -14.73
C ARG A 43 -10.44 1.21 -15.94
N ALA A 44 -9.87 0.99 -17.13
CA ALA A 44 -10.32 1.64 -18.36
C ALA A 44 -11.72 1.18 -18.79
N LYS A 45 -12.08 -0.08 -18.49
CA LYS A 45 -13.41 -0.65 -18.77
C LYS A 45 -14.47 -0.26 -17.74
N GLN A 46 -14.07 0.12 -16.53
CA GLN A 46 -15.03 0.60 -15.54
C GLN A 46 -15.54 1.98 -15.92
N PRO A 47 -16.87 2.20 -16.00
CA PRO A 47 -17.40 3.55 -16.10
C PRO A 47 -16.86 4.34 -14.89
N LYS A 48 -16.42 5.58 -15.13
CA LYS A 48 -15.97 6.48 -14.07
C LYS A 48 -17.13 6.69 -13.11
N ASP A 49 -17.21 5.85 -12.09
CA ASP A 49 -18.12 6.06 -10.98
C ASP A 49 -17.62 7.33 -10.30
N THR A 50 -18.30 8.44 -10.60
CA THR A 50 -18.05 9.73 -10.00
C THR A 50 -18.39 9.55 -8.53
N ARG A 51 -17.42 9.09 -7.75
CA ARG A 51 -17.54 8.99 -6.29
C ARG A 51 -17.98 10.36 -5.80
N LYS A 52 -19.29 10.49 -5.59
CA LYS A 52 -19.94 11.65 -5.03
C LYS A 52 -19.31 11.81 -3.66
N GLY A 53 -18.46 12.83 -3.53
CA GLY A 53 -17.69 13.11 -2.33
C GLY A 53 -18.59 13.06 -1.11
N ARG A 54 -18.52 11.96 -0.38
CA ARG A 54 -19.21 11.78 0.90
C ARG A 54 -18.27 12.34 1.95
N GLY A 55 -18.22 13.67 2.01
CA GLY A 55 -17.23 14.42 2.78
C GLY A 55 -17.44 15.93 2.73
N LYS A 56 -18.67 16.40 2.98
CA LYS A 56 -18.91 17.75 3.50
C LYS A 56 -19.85 17.65 4.70
N THR A 57 -19.32 17.18 5.83
CA THR A 57 -19.83 17.63 7.13
C THR A 57 -19.22 19.00 7.39
N ALA A 58 -19.95 20.05 7.00
CA ALA A 58 -19.67 21.40 7.47
C ALA A 58 -19.91 21.40 8.99
N ASN A 59 -18.87 21.65 9.79
CA ASN A 59 -19.06 21.91 11.21
C ASN A 59 -19.74 23.28 11.34
N ALA A 60 -21.05 23.26 11.51
CA ALA A 60 -21.86 24.44 11.73
C ALA A 60 -21.86 24.77 13.22
N LYS A 61 -21.37 25.97 13.55
CA LYS A 61 -21.65 26.76 14.75
C LYS A 61 -21.18 26.16 16.09
N VAL A 62 -20.16 26.77 16.66
CA VAL A 62 -20.15 27.05 18.10
C VAL A 62 -20.25 28.56 18.25
N ALA A 63 -21.39 28.99 18.77
CA ALA A 63 -21.62 30.31 19.30
C ALA A 63 -21.27 30.24 20.80
N ALA A 64 -20.35 31.10 21.25
CA ALA A 64 -20.24 31.68 22.58
C ALA A 64 -19.04 32.64 22.57
#